data_AF-A0A0R2SFJ3-F1
#
_entry.id   AF-A0A0R2SFJ3-F1
#
_cell.length_a   1.000
_cell.length_b   1.000
_cell.length_c   1.000
_cell.angle_alpha   90.00
_cell.angle_beta   90.00
_cell.angle_gamma   90.00
#
_symmetry.space_group_name_H-M   'P 1'
#
loop_
_entity.id
_entity.type
_entity.pdbx_description
1 polymer ?
#
loop_
_entity_poly.entity_id
_entity_poly.type
_entity_poly.pdbx_seq_one_letter_code
_entity_poly.pdbx_strand_id
1 'polypeptide(L)'
;MIKIGVIFGLPIQLVLATLWLMNSAAPNNSEIVHLGLTAISMITAPLLSVGYLGAILAIIRIQPRLVGWMKSAGKVSLTTYISQSIAMLFIFAPWGLGLFQRVELWQLMPIALTIWLIQSYCATLWLKRFNLGPMEAALNFLTKNR
;
A
#
# COMPACT_ATOMS: atom_id res chain seq x y z
N MET A 1 18.46 -7.69 -7.49
CA MET A 1 17.32 -7.19 -6.69
C MET A 1 16.06 -8.05 -6.92
N ILE A 2 15.52 -8.13 -8.15
CA ILE A 2 14.33 -8.95 -8.46
C ILE A 2 14.50 -10.41 -8.03
N LYS A 3 15.58 -11.05 -8.50
CA LYS A 3 15.85 -12.47 -8.21
C LYS A 3 15.90 -12.75 -6.70
N ILE A 4 16.57 -11.92 -5.92
CA ILE A 4 16.69 -12.12 -4.46
C ILE A 4 15.32 -11.98 -3.78
N GLY A 5 14.57 -10.93 -4.10
CA GLY A 5 13.27 -10.70 -3.46
C GLY A 5 12.20 -11.72 -3.86
N VAL A 6 12.22 -12.20 -5.10
CA VAL A 6 11.27 -13.22 -5.58
C VAL A 6 11.68 -14.63 -5.15
N ILE A 7 12.95 -15.00 -5.27
CA ILE A 7 13.43 -16.36 -4.97
C ILE A 7 13.40 -16.64 -3.46
N PHE A 8 13.71 -15.65 -2.63
CA PHE A 8 13.72 -15.84 -1.17
C PHE A 8 12.46 -15.28 -0.51
N GLY A 9 12.04 -14.07 -0.88
CA GLY A 9 10.91 -13.41 -0.22
C GLY A 9 9.59 -14.12 -0.44
N LEU A 10 9.29 -14.53 -1.68
CA LEU A 10 8.00 -15.16 -2.01
C LEU A 10 7.82 -16.52 -1.32
N PRO A 11 8.78 -17.46 -1.37
CA PRO A 11 8.66 -18.73 -0.65
C PRO A 11 8.56 -18.56 0.87
N ILE A 12 9.36 -17.66 1.46
CA ILE A 12 9.29 -17.38 2.90
C ILE A 12 7.89 -16.88 3.29
N GLN A 13 7.35 -15.91 2.54
CA GLN A 13 6.01 -15.38 2.83
C GLN A 13 4.91 -16.41 2.60
N LEU A 14 5.03 -17.27 1.59
CA LEU A 14 4.07 -18.35 1.36
C LEU A 14 4.10 -19.37 2.51
N VAL A 15 5.29 -19.80 2.96
CA VAL A 15 5.40 -20.72 4.11
C VAL A 15 4.79 -20.08 5.36
N LEU A 16 5.14 -18.83 5.68
CA LEU A 16 4.57 -18.14 6.84
C LEU A 16 3.05 -17.98 6.73
N ALA A 17 2.52 -17.65 5.55
CA ALA A 17 1.08 -17.56 5.32
C ALA A 17 0.37 -18.91 5.48
N THR A 18 0.97 -20.01 4.99
CA THR A 18 0.40 -21.36 5.19
C THR A 18 0.41 -21.77 6.66
N LEU A 19 1.51 -21.55 7.38
CA LEU A 19 1.58 -21.83 8.83
C LEU A 19 0.58 -20.99 9.62
N TRP A 20 0.41 -19.72 9.25
CA TRP A 20 -0.57 -18.84 9.85
C TRP A 20 -2.00 -19.36 9.63
N LEU A 21 -2.33 -19.74 8.39
CA LEU A 21 -3.63 -20.29 8.03
C LEU A 21 -3.90 -21.61 8.77
N MET A 22 -2.91 -22.49 8.87
CA MET A 22 -3.01 -23.74 9.60
C MET A 22 -3.28 -23.51 11.09
N ASN A 23 -2.59 -22.56 11.72
CA ASN A 23 -2.83 -22.20 13.14
C ASN A 23 -4.22 -21.59 13.33
N SER A 24 -4.67 -20.73 12.41
CA SER A 24 -5.99 -20.10 12.48
C SER A 24 -7.15 -21.07 12.22
N ALA A 25 -6.95 -22.13 11.44
CA ALA A 25 -7.95 -23.15 11.18
C ALA A 25 -7.96 -24.29 12.21
N ALA A 26 -6.95 -24.39 13.07
CA ALA A 26 -6.84 -25.44 14.07
C ALA A 26 -7.86 -25.25 15.22
N PRO A 27 -8.48 -26.34 15.74
CA PRO A 27 -9.37 -26.26 16.89
C PRO A 27 -8.71 -25.72 18.17
N ASN A 28 -7.39 -25.84 18.26
CA ASN A 28 -6.55 -25.37 19.37
C ASN A 28 -5.57 -24.28 18.88
N ASN A 29 -6.11 -23.22 18.29
CA ASN A 29 -5.32 -22.08 17.82
C ASN A 29 -4.45 -21.49 18.95
N SER A 30 -3.18 -21.23 18.65
CA SER A 30 -2.25 -20.62 19.61
C SER A 30 -1.99 -19.16 19.27
N GLU A 31 -2.28 -18.27 20.23
CA GLU A 31 -1.99 -16.84 20.10
C GLU A 31 -0.48 -16.57 20.03
N ILE A 32 0.33 -17.33 20.76
CA ILE A 32 1.80 -17.20 20.73
C ILE A 32 2.33 -17.51 19.33
N VAL A 33 1.80 -18.56 18.68
CA VAL A 33 2.17 -18.92 17.30
C VAL A 33 1.69 -17.85 16.33
N HIS A 34 0.46 -17.35 16.49
CA HIS A 34 -0.08 -16.29 15.63
C HIS A 34 0.77 -15.02 15.66
N LEU A 35 1.11 -14.53 16.85
CA LEU A 35 1.94 -13.34 17.04
C LEU A 35 3.37 -13.57 16.57
N GLY A 36 3.96 -14.73 16.86
CA GLY A 36 5.29 -15.10 16.41
C GLY A 36 5.42 -15.13 14.89
N LEU A 37 4.48 -15.79 14.20
CA LEU A 37 4.44 -15.83 12.74
C LEU A 37 4.26 -14.43 12.15
N THR A 38 3.37 -13.61 12.73
CA THR A 38 3.13 -12.24 12.29
C THR A 38 4.39 -11.37 12.42
N ALA A 39 5.11 -11.48 13.53
CA ALA A 39 6.37 -10.76 13.76
C ALA A 39 7.45 -11.18 12.74
N ILE A 40 7.60 -12.48 12.48
CA ILE A 40 8.54 -12.99 11.49
C ILE A 40 8.15 -12.52 10.08
N SER A 41 6.85 -12.54 9.74
CA SER A 41 6.34 -12.01 8.48
C SER A 41 6.67 -10.52 8.31
N MET A 42 6.50 -9.70 9.34
CA MET A 42 6.85 -8.26 9.32
C MET A 42 8.36 -8.04 9.05
N ILE A 43 9.23 -8.83 9.69
CA ILE A 43 10.68 -8.72 9.53
C ILE A 43 11.13 -9.18 8.14
N THR A 44 10.47 -10.21 7.59
CA THR A 44 10.84 -10.81 6.30
C THR A 44 10.12 -10.18 5.10
N ALA A 45 9.03 -9.42 5.32
CA ALA A 45 8.27 -8.75 4.26
C ALA A 45 9.12 -7.80 3.39
N PRO A 46 10.06 -7.01 3.92
CA PRO A 46 10.94 -6.16 3.11
C PRO A 46 11.69 -6.92 2.01
N LEU A 47 12.01 -8.20 2.22
CA LEU A 47 12.70 -9.02 1.21
C LEU A 47 11.82 -9.19 -0.03
N LEU A 48 10.53 -9.49 0.16
CA LEU A 48 9.57 -9.57 -0.93
C LEU A 48 9.31 -8.19 -1.56
N SER A 49 9.27 -7.13 -0.75
CA SER A 49 9.14 -5.75 -1.23
C SER A 49 10.26 -5.35 -2.20
N VAL A 50 11.50 -5.79 -1.96
CA VAL A 50 12.62 -5.60 -2.91
C VAL A 50 12.37 -6.32 -4.24
N GLY A 51 11.68 -7.45 -4.22
CA GLY A 51 11.20 -8.17 -5.41
C GLY A 51 10.22 -7.33 -6.22
N TYR A 52 9.17 -6.81 -5.56
CA TYR A 52 8.18 -5.93 -6.18
C TYR A 52 8.81 -4.64 -6.74
N LEU A 53 9.66 -3.97 -5.96
CA LEU A 53 10.38 -2.77 -6.42
C LEU A 53 11.24 -3.07 -7.63
N GLY A 54 11.98 -4.17 -7.62
CA GLY A 54 12.78 -4.59 -8.76
C GLY A 54 11.93 -4.82 -10.00
N ALA A 55 10.77 -5.47 -9.87
CA ALA A 55 9.87 -5.74 -10.99
C ALA A 55 9.32 -4.44 -11.59
N ILE A 56 8.86 -3.51 -10.75
CA ILE A 56 8.42 -2.18 -11.17
C ILE A 56 9.56 -1.43 -11.88
N LEU A 57 10.78 -1.45 -11.34
CA LEU A 57 11.94 -0.82 -11.97
C LEU A 57 12.29 -1.45 -13.33
N ALA A 58 12.15 -2.77 -13.49
CA ALA A 58 12.33 -3.42 -14.78
C ALA A 58 11.25 -2.97 -15.79
N ILE A 59 9.99 -2.89 -15.37
CA ILE A 59 8.89 -2.37 -16.21
C ILE A 59 9.15 -0.93 -16.62
N ILE A 60 9.61 -0.06 -15.70
CA ILE A 60 9.97 1.33 -16.02
C ILE A 60 11.05 1.39 -17.11
N ARG A 61 12.04 0.49 -17.06
CA ARG A 61 13.14 0.46 -18.04
C ARG A 61 12.71 -0.03 -19.42
N ILE A 62 11.82 -1.03 -19.48
CA ILE A 62 11.41 -1.66 -20.74
C ILE A 62 10.22 -0.90 -21.36
N GLN A 63 9.22 -0.52 -20.56
CA GLN A 63 7.98 0.09 -21.00
C GLN A 63 7.52 1.20 -20.02
N PRO A 64 8.19 2.36 -20.01
CA PRO A 64 7.89 3.44 -19.06
C PRO A 64 6.45 3.97 -19.17
N ARG A 65 5.81 3.81 -20.33
CA ARG A 65 4.42 4.23 -20.57
C ARG A 65 3.41 3.46 -19.71
N LEU A 66 3.68 2.20 -19.36
CA LEU A 66 2.77 1.37 -18.55
C LEU A 66 2.59 1.87 -17.11
N VAL A 67 3.60 2.56 -16.58
CA VAL A 67 3.67 3.00 -15.19
C VAL A 67 3.77 4.52 -15.06
N GLY A 68 3.97 5.22 -16.18
CA GLY A 68 4.13 6.67 -16.20
C GLY A 68 2.93 7.45 -15.67
N TRP A 69 1.73 6.89 -15.74
CA TRP A 69 0.51 7.49 -15.20
C TRP A 69 0.53 7.60 -13.66
N MET A 70 1.30 6.76 -12.96
CA MET A 70 1.47 6.81 -11.50
C MET A 70 2.39 7.94 -11.04
N LYS A 71 3.16 8.55 -11.97
CA LYS A 71 4.18 9.56 -11.65
C LYS A 71 3.59 10.77 -10.92
N SER A 72 2.38 11.19 -11.30
CA SER A 72 1.70 12.33 -10.68
C SER A 72 1.39 12.06 -9.22
N ALA A 73 0.82 10.88 -8.91
CA ALA A 73 0.53 10.46 -7.54
C ALA A 73 1.80 10.45 -6.67
N GLY A 74 2.92 9.94 -7.21
CA GLY A 74 4.20 9.93 -6.51
C GLY A 74 4.80 11.32 -6.27
N LYS A 75 4.56 12.29 -7.15
CA LYS A 75 5.04 13.69 -6.97
C LYS A 75 4.34 14.42 -5.83
N VAL A 76 3.09 14.08 -5.55
CA VAL A 76 2.28 14.67 -4.48
C VAL A 76 1.91 13.60 -3.44
N SER A 77 2.92 12.84 -3.02
CA SER A 77 2.76 11.65 -2.17
C SER A 77 2.12 11.95 -0.83
N LEU A 78 2.45 13.08 -0.20
CA LEU A 78 1.89 13.49 1.10
C LEU A 78 0.41 13.84 0.95
N THR A 79 0.05 14.60 -0.08
CA THR A 79 -1.37 14.88 -0.39
C THR A 79 -2.13 13.59 -0.69
N THR A 80 -1.56 12.68 -1.50
CA THR A 80 -2.24 11.39 -1.79
C THR A 80 -2.41 10.54 -0.54
N TYR A 81 -1.41 10.50 0.34
CA TYR A 81 -1.49 9.74 1.59
C TYR A 81 -2.57 10.28 2.53
N ILE A 82 -2.60 11.60 2.76
CA ILE A 82 -3.59 12.23 3.63
C ILE A 82 -4.99 12.10 3.05
N SER A 83 -5.16 12.34 1.74
CA SER A 83 -6.45 12.14 1.08
C SER A 83 -6.92 10.68 1.10
N GLN A 84 -6.00 9.70 1.05
CA GLN A 84 -6.33 8.29 1.21
C GLN A 84 -6.85 8.00 2.61
N SER A 85 -6.17 8.48 3.64
CA SER A 85 -6.62 8.34 5.03
C SER A 85 -7.99 8.98 5.26
N ILE A 86 -8.24 10.15 4.68
CA ILE A 86 -9.55 10.82 4.73
C ILE A 86 -10.62 9.98 4.02
N ALA A 87 -10.34 9.47 2.82
CA ALA A 87 -11.27 8.59 2.09
C ALA A 87 -11.59 7.33 2.91
N MET A 88 -10.58 6.72 3.53
CA MET A 88 -10.76 5.57 4.40
C MET A 88 -11.61 5.89 5.64
N LEU A 89 -11.44 7.07 6.23
CA LEU A 89 -12.31 7.53 7.32
C LEU A 89 -13.77 7.64 6.88
N PHE A 90 -14.04 8.24 5.73
CA PHE A 90 -15.42 8.32 5.21
C PHE A 90 -16.03 6.94 4.91
N ILE A 91 -15.23 5.96 4.51
CA ILE A 91 -15.71 4.61 4.16
C ILE A 91 -15.88 3.73 5.40
N PHE A 92 -14.89 3.70 6.29
CA PHE A 92 -14.82 2.70 7.36
C PHE A 92 -15.19 3.26 8.73
N ALA A 93 -15.06 4.56 8.98
CA ALA A 93 -15.38 5.11 10.30
C ALA A 93 -16.88 4.97 10.63
N PRO A 94 -17.25 4.83 11.91
CA PRO A 94 -18.66 4.71 12.32
C PRO A 94 -19.55 5.89 11.92
N TRP A 95 -18.98 7.09 11.80
CA TRP A 95 -19.67 8.30 11.37
C TRP A 95 -19.71 8.48 9.84
N GLY A 96 -18.98 7.65 9.08
CA GLY A 96 -19.01 7.61 7.62
C GLY A 96 -20.01 6.56 7.12
N LEU A 97 -19.57 5.68 6.22
CA LEU A 97 -20.38 4.54 5.76
C LEU A 97 -20.38 3.37 6.77
N GLY A 98 -19.53 3.40 7.80
CA GLY A 98 -19.53 2.40 8.87
C GLY A 98 -19.17 0.97 8.41
N LEU A 99 -18.39 0.84 7.33
CA LEU A 99 -18.05 -0.45 6.71
C LEU A 99 -16.96 -1.25 7.42
N PHE A 100 -16.44 -0.75 8.55
CA PHE A 100 -15.44 -1.48 9.34
C PHE A 100 -15.99 -2.85 9.75
N GLN A 101 -15.24 -3.91 9.48
CA GLN A 101 -15.63 -5.33 9.69
C GLN A 101 -16.90 -5.78 8.94
N ARG A 102 -17.43 -4.98 8.00
CA ARG A 102 -18.59 -5.35 7.15
C ARG A 102 -18.21 -5.75 5.72
N VAL A 103 -16.93 -5.65 5.38
CA VAL A 103 -16.39 -5.90 4.05
C VAL A 103 -15.33 -6.98 4.17
N GLU A 104 -15.45 -8.01 3.34
CA GLU A 104 -14.49 -9.12 3.33
C GLU A 104 -13.16 -8.69 2.70
N LEU A 105 -12.07 -9.39 3.04
CA LEU A 105 -10.72 -9.03 2.59
C LEU A 105 -10.59 -8.95 1.07
N TRP A 106 -11.24 -9.85 0.33
CA TRP A 106 -11.19 -9.84 -1.13
C TRP A 106 -11.97 -8.68 -1.75
N GLN A 107 -13.00 -8.17 -1.07
CA GLN A 107 -13.77 -6.98 -1.48
C GLN A 107 -13.00 -5.69 -1.22
N LEU A 108 -12.13 -5.67 -0.21
CA LEU A 108 -11.25 -4.52 0.07
C LEU A 108 -10.26 -4.25 -1.07
N MET A 109 -9.80 -5.29 -1.77
CA MET A 109 -8.85 -5.14 -2.88
C MET A 109 -9.36 -4.24 -4.01
N PRO A 110 -10.52 -4.50 -4.65
CA PRO A 110 -11.06 -3.62 -5.68
C PRO A 110 -11.45 -2.23 -5.14
N ILE A 111 -11.90 -2.12 -3.89
CA ILE A 111 -12.19 -0.82 -3.25
C ILE A 111 -10.90 0.01 -3.15
N ALA A 112 -9.83 -0.56 -2.57
CA ALA A 112 -8.55 0.11 -2.42
C ALA A 112 -7.95 0.50 -3.79
N LEU A 113 -8.03 -0.40 -4.77
CA LEU A 113 -7.57 -0.14 -6.14
C LEU A 113 -8.36 1.00 -6.78
N THR A 114 -9.69 1.02 -6.64
CA THR A 114 -10.56 2.06 -7.20
C THR A 114 -10.23 3.43 -6.60
N ILE A 115 -10.10 3.52 -5.28
CA ILE A 115 -9.77 4.77 -4.60
C ILE A 115 -8.39 5.26 -5.06
N TRP A 116 -7.40 4.37 -5.10
CA TRP A 116 -6.06 4.73 -5.53
C TRP A 116 -6.00 5.18 -7.00
N LEU A 117 -6.77 4.55 -7.91
CA LEU A 117 -6.89 4.98 -9.30
C LEU A 117 -7.50 6.38 -9.42
N ILE A 118 -8.58 6.64 -8.69
CA ILE A 118 -9.23 7.96 -8.65
C ILE A 118 -8.23 9.00 -8.13
N GLN A 119 -7.51 8.71 -7.05
CA GLN A 119 -6.50 9.62 -6.50
C GLN A 119 -5.35 9.88 -7.46
N SER A 120 -4.86 8.85 -8.15
CA SER A 120 -3.79 8.99 -9.14
C SER A 120 -4.22 9.86 -10.32
N TYR A 121 -5.47 9.70 -10.77
CA TYR A 121 -6.08 10.55 -11.78
C TYR A 121 -6.24 12.00 -11.29
N CYS A 122 -6.79 12.20 -10.09
CA CYS A 122 -6.93 13.51 -9.46
C CYS A 122 -5.57 14.20 -9.27
N ALA A 123 -4.53 13.48 -8.87
CA ALA A 123 -3.16 14.02 -8.78
C ALA A 123 -2.64 14.47 -10.14
N THR A 124 -2.94 13.72 -11.21
CA THR A 124 -2.59 14.12 -12.58
C THR A 124 -3.33 15.38 -13.01
N LEU A 125 -4.63 15.50 -12.72
CA LEU A 125 -5.39 16.72 -13.02
C LEU A 125 -4.89 17.91 -12.20
N TRP A 126 -4.59 17.71 -10.92
CA TRP A 126 -4.06 18.74 -10.03
C TRP A 126 -2.74 19.28 -10.56
N LEU A 127 -1.82 18.39 -10.94
CA LEU A 127 -0.50 18.78 -11.43
C LEU A 127 -0.50 19.41 -12.84
N LYS A 128 -1.62 19.38 -13.56
CA LYS A 128 -1.79 20.20 -14.77
C LYS A 128 -2.01 21.67 -14.45
N ARG A 129 -2.50 22.00 -13.25
CA ARG A 129 -2.82 23.38 -12.83
C ARG A 129 -1.88 23.92 -11.77
N PHE A 130 -1.38 23.07 -10.87
CA PHE A 130 -0.55 23.44 -9.73
C PHE A 130 0.77 22.66 -9.75
N ASN A 131 1.87 23.28 -9.30
CA ASN A 131 3.18 22.62 -9.30
C ASN A 131 3.41 21.70 -8.09
N LEU A 132 2.59 21.84 -7.06
CA LEU A 132 2.77 21.19 -5.76
C LEU A 132 1.40 20.78 -5.19
N GLY A 133 1.36 19.69 -4.42
CA GLY A 133 0.15 19.31 -3.70
C GLY A 133 -0.12 20.23 -2.50
N PRO A 134 -1.38 20.34 -2.06
CA PRO A 134 -1.79 21.22 -0.96
C PRO A 134 -1.07 20.88 0.35
N MET A 135 -0.88 19.60 0.66
CA MET A 135 -0.21 19.19 1.90
C MET A 135 1.30 19.40 1.84
N GLU A 136 1.91 19.19 0.67
CA GLU A 136 3.29 19.54 0.42
C GLU A 136 3.50 21.06 0.52
N ALA A 137 2.54 21.87 0.07
CA ALA A 137 2.58 23.33 0.20
C ALA A 137 2.52 23.76 1.67
N ALA A 138 1.62 23.16 2.45
CA ALA A 138 1.52 23.39 3.88
C ALA A 138 2.82 23.00 4.61
N LEU A 139 3.40 21.84 4.27
CA LEU A 139 4.67 21.40 4.85
C LEU A 139 5.81 22.37 4.50
N ASN A 140 5.92 22.79 3.23
CA ASN A 140 6.93 23.75 2.80
C ASN A 140 6.78 25.11 3.50
N PHE A 141 5.55 25.55 3.75
CA PHE A 141 5.29 26.78 4.50
C PHE A 141 5.77 26.68 5.94
N LEU A 142 5.50 25.56 6.61
CA LEU A 142 5.91 25.33 8.00
C LEU A 142 7.43 25.18 8.16
N THR A 143 8.13 24.62 7.17
CA THR A 143 9.58 24.39 7.24
C THR A 143 10.40 25.58 6.79
N LYS A 144 9.94 26.39 5.83
CA LYS A 144 10.65 27.58 5.37
C LYS A 144 10.55 28.79 6.30
N ASN A 145 9.55 28.82 7.19
CA ASN A 145 9.36 29.87 8.19
C ASN A 145 10.09 29.56 9.52
N ARG A 146 11.11 28.68 9.49
CA ARG A 146 12.07 28.45 10.58
C ARG A 146 13.47 28.79 10.10
#